data_AF-A0A9N9HI46-F1
#
_entry.id   AF-A0A9N9HI46-F1
#
_cell.length_a   1.000
_cell.length_b   1.000
_cell.length_c   1.000
_cell.angle_alpha   90.00
_cell.angle_beta   90.00
_cell.angle_gamma   90.00
#
_symmetry.space_group_name_H-M   'P 1'
#
loop_
_entity.id
_entity.type
_entity.pdbx_description
1 polymer ?
#
loop_
_entity_poly.entity_id
_entity_poly.type
_entity_poly.pdbx_seq_one_letter_code
_entity_poly.pdbx_strand_id
1 'polypeptide(L)'
;MEPSITNWRFQLEVVQQPIHARMSGFGEDRGRRLISPLPFVRLRILDGNKPINIDSIDAGFFILQANLHEFQTGLEVTSVYLIGEKFANGQKLEDTSGNKDIWFVYKDLSAGQYKLGFYAYKRARI
;
A
#
# COMPACT_ATOMS: atom_id res chain seq x y z
N MET A 1 28.73 -18.76 8.59
CA MET A 1 28.18 -19.24 7.31
C MET A 1 27.02 -18.30 7.00
N GLU A 2 27.24 -17.29 6.17
CA GLU A 2 26.17 -16.35 5.80
C GLU A 2 25.12 -17.11 4.98
N PRO A 3 23.82 -17.00 5.27
CA PRO A 3 22.81 -17.59 4.41
C PRO A 3 22.89 -16.92 3.04
N SER A 4 23.21 -17.74 2.04
CA SER A 4 23.26 -17.42 0.62
C SER A 4 21.96 -16.76 0.13
N ILE A 5 22.10 -15.62 -0.57
CA ILE A 5 21.13 -14.95 -1.44
C ILE A 5 19.66 -15.27 -1.08
N THR A 6 19.04 -14.47 -0.21
CA THR A 6 17.60 -14.55 0.06
C THR A 6 16.81 -14.42 -1.23
N ASN A 7 16.36 -15.55 -1.79
CA ASN A 7 15.55 -15.60 -3.02
C ASN A 7 14.08 -15.28 -2.71
N TRP A 8 13.88 -14.25 -1.89
CA TRP A 8 12.57 -13.83 -1.45
C TRP A 8 11.90 -13.03 -2.55
N ARG A 9 10.73 -13.50 -2.99
CA ARG A 9 9.87 -12.79 -3.92
C ARG A 9 8.79 -12.05 -3.14
N PHE A 10 8.67 -10.76 -3.41
CA PHE A 10 7.64 -9.89 -2.83
C PHE A 10 6.53 -9.67 -3.86
N GLN A 11 5.28 -9.81 -3.43
CA GLN A 11 4.12 -9.54 -4.26
C GLN A 11 3.15 -8.62 -3.53
N LEU A 12 2.76 -7.53 -4.19
CA LEU A 12 1.71 -6.65 -3.72
C LEU A 12 0.41 -7.02 -4.42
N GLU A 13 -0.66 -7.06 -3.65
CA GLU A 13 -2.02 -7.33 -4.14
C GLU A 13 -2.97 -6.28 -3.56
N VAL A 14 -3.65 -5.54 -4.44
CA VAL A 14 -4.70 -4.61 -4.02
C VAL A 14 -5.98 -5.42 -3.83
N VAL A 15 -6.29 -5.75 -2.58
CA VAL A 15 -7.43 -6.60 -2.21
C VAL A 15 -8.73 -5.79 -2.16
N GLN A 16 -8.67 -4.55 -1.70
CA GLN A 16 -9.79 -3.61 -1.78
C GLN A 16 -9.42 -2.44 -2.67
N GLN A 17 -10.09 -2.37 -3.82
CA GLN A 17 -9.90 -1.31 -4.81
C GLN A 17 -10.68 -0.06 -4.39
N PRO A 18 -10.11 1.15 -4.53
CA PRO A 18 -10.89 2.37 -4.45
C PRO A 18 -11.82 2.48 -5.67
N ILE A 19 -13.08 2.88 -5.43
CA ILE A 19 -14.11 2.96 -6.49
C ILE A 19 -14.52 4.42 -6.71
N HIS A 20 -14.65 5.19 -5.63
CA HIS A 20 -15.13 6.56 -5.63
C HIS A 20 -14.06 7.50 -5.07
N ALA A 21 -13.83 8.59 -5.79
CA ALA A 21 -13.00 9.69 -5.38
C ALA A 21 -13.63 11.00 -5.90
N ARG A 22 -13.41 12.11 -5.18
CA ARG A 22 -13.87 13.44 -5.60
C ARG A 22 -12.74 14.42 -5.33
N MET A 23 -12.52 15.35 -6.26
CA MET A 23 -11.60 16.46 -6.03
C MET A 23 -11.99 17.19 -4.73
N SER A 24 -11.01 17.39 -3.85
CA SER A 24 -11.22 18.00 -2.54
C SER A 24 -11.12 19.52 -2.53
N GLY A 25 -11.01 20.17 -3.70
CA GLY A 25 -10.82 21.63 -3.81
C GLY A 25 -9.50 22.09 -3.17
N PHE A 26 -9.27 23.41 -3.16
CA PHE A 26 -8.14 24.02 -2.45
C PHE A 26 -8.66 24.61 -1.13
N GLY A 27 -8.28 24.01 0.01
CA GLY A 27 -8.69 24.44 1.35
C GLY A 27 -8.63 23.27 2.34
N GLU A 28 -7.87 23.41 3.41
CA GLU A 28 -7.30 22.26 4.12
C GLU A 28 -8.29 21.40 4.91
N ASP A 29 -9.50 21.88 5.25
CA ASP A 29 -10.41 21.11 6.12
C ASP A 29 -11.93 21.20 5.83
N ARG A 30 -12.37 22.02 4.86
CA ARG A 30 -13.81 22.17 4.58
C ARG A 30 -14.23 21.31 3.39
N GLY A 31 -14.39 20.01 3.64
CA GLY A 31 -15.02 19.09 2.68
C GLY A 31 -14.08 18.13 1.94
N ARG A 32 -12.89 17.84 2.50
CA ARG A 32 -12.05 16.75 1.99
C ARG A 32 -12.83 15.44 2.02
N ARG A 33 -12.92 14.77 0.88
CA ARG A 33 -13.61 13.49 0.76
C ARG A 33 -12.60 12.37 0.59
N LEU A 34 -12.61 11.46 1.56
CA LEU A 34 -11.78 10.28 1.51
C LEU A 34 -12.18 9.41 0.31
N ILE A 35 -11.16 8.78 -0.27
CA ILE A 35 -11.34 7.72 -1.24
C ILE A 35 -12.14 6.59 -0.59
N SER A 36 -13.13 6.08 -1.30
CA SER A 36 -14.01 5.02 -0.80
C SER A 36 -14.26 3.94 -1.86
N PRO A 37 -14.26 2.65 -1.51
CA PRO A 37 -13.84 2.12 -0.22
C PRO A 37 -12.33 2.32 -0.02
N LEU A 38 -11.86 2.25 1.22
CA LEU A 38 -10.45 2.48 1.57
C LEU A 38 -9.54 1.49 0.83
N PRO A 39 -8.36 1.90 0.32
CA PRO A 39 -7.42 0.96 -0.28
C PRO A 39 -6.82 0.00 0.75
N PHE A 40 -6.95 -1.31 0.51
CA PHE A 40 -6.30 -2.36 1.30
C PHE A 40 -5.33 -3.10 0.38
N VAL A 41 -4.04 -3.06 0.74
CA VAL A 41 -2.99 -3.72 -0.04
C VAL A 41 -2.34 -4.78 0.83
N ARG A 42 -2.25 -6.01 0.31
CA ARG A 42 -1.59 -7.14 0.94
C ARG A 42 -0.18 -7.31 0.38
N LEU A 43 0.78 -7.60 1.24
CA LEU A 43 2.12 -8.07 0.87
C LEU A 43 2.24 -9.58 1.14
N ARG A 44 2.50 -10.33 0.07
CA ARG A 44 2.90 -11.73 0.15
C ARG A 44 4.41 -11.85 -0.04
N ILE A 45 5.05 -12.60 0.85
CA ILE A 45 6.49 -12.88 0.78
C ILE A 45 6.65 -14.38 0.54
N LEU A 46 7.35 -14.74 -0.53
CA LEU A 46 7.60 -16.13 -0.91
C LEU A 46 9.10 -16.40 -0.88
N ASP A 47 9.48 -17.58 -0.41
CA ASP A 47 10.82 -18.14 -0.63
C ASP A 47 10.73 -19.12 -1.81
N GLY A 48 11.23 -18.69 -2.98
CA GLY A 48 10.90 -19.31 -4.25
C GLY A 48 9.38 -19.27 -4.51
N ASN A 49 8.71 -20.43 -4.42
CA ASN A 49 7.26 -20.58 -4.62
C ASN A 49 6.48 -20.84 -3.32
N LYS A 50 7.15 -20.89 -2.16
CA LYS A 50 6.50 -21.21 -0.89
C LYS A 50 6.26 -19.94 -0.07
N PRO A 51 5.04 -19.69 0.44
CA PRO A 51 4.80 -18.58 1.36
C PRO A 51 5.68 -18.70 2.61
N ILE A 52 6.27 -17.59 3.04
CA ILE A 52 7.04 -17.53 4.29
C ILE A 52 6.08 -17.32 5.46
N ASN A 53 6.38 -17.93 6.60
CA ASN A 53 5.68 -17.61 7.85
C ASN A 53 5.96 -16.17 8.27
N ILE A 54 4.96 -15.31 8.18
CA ILE A 54 5.08 -13.88 8.51
C ILE A 54 5.18 -13.61 10.01
N ASP A 55 4.88 -14.57 10.90
CA ASP A 55 4.95 -14.36 12.34
C ASP A 55 6.38 -14.07 12.81
N SER A 56 7.40 -14.62 12.13
CA SER A 56 8.82 -14.36 12.40
C SER A 56 9.36 -13.06 11.78
N ILE A 57 8.55 -12.36 10.98
CA ILE A 57 8.92 -11.14 10.27
C ILE A 57 8.32 -9.95 11.01
N ASP A 58 9.11 -8.91 11.29
CA ASP A 58 8.55 -7.66 11.77
C ASP A 58 7.96 -6.86 10.59
N ALA A 59 6.63 -6.71 10.61
CA ALA A 59 5.89 -6.02 9.55
C ALA A 59 6.22 -4.52 9.48
N GLY A 60 6.68 -3.91 10.58
CA GLY A 60 7.06 -2.51 10.65
C GLY A 60 8.31 -2.15 9.83
N PHE A 61 9.05 -3.15 9.34
CA PHE A 61 10.12 -2.91 8.36
C PHE A 61 9.60 -2.58 6.97
N PHE A 62 8.35 -2.90 6.66
CA PHE A 62 7.78 -2.58 5.36
C PHE A 62 6.96 -1.31 5.41
N ILE A 63 7.22 -0.42 4.45
CA ILE A 63 6.43 0.79 4.21
C ILE A 63 5.92 0.70 2.78
N LEU A 64 4.65 1.07 2.58
CA LEU A 64 4.07 1.23 1.27
C LEU A 64 3.76 2.72 1.06
N GLN A 65 4.20 3.26 -0.08
CA GLN A 65 3.84 4.61 -0.52
C GLN A 65 2.73 4.53 -1.56
N ALA A 66 1.70 5.37 -1.44
CA ALA A 66 0.70 5.62 -2.46
C ALA A 66 1.08 6.85 -3.30
N ASN A 67 0.98 6.71 -4.63
CA ASN A 67 1.15 7.78 -5.61
C ASN A 67 -0.03 7.79 -6.60
N LEU A 68 -0.08 8.78 -7.49
CA LEU A 68 -1.13 8.90 -8.50
C LEU A 68 -0.59 8.65 -9.90
N HIS A 69 -1.39 7.97 -10.72
CA HIS A 69 -1.12 7.78 -12.13
C HIS A 69 -2.32 8.20 -12.97
N GLU A 70 -2.04 8.72 -14.16
CA GLU A 70 -3.07 9.02 -15.13
C GLU A 70 -3.69 7.72 -15.71
N PHE A 71 -4.99 7.73 -15.99
CA PHE A 71 -5.69 6.56 -16.50
C PHE A 71 -5.19 6.07 -17.86
N GLN A 72 -4.91 6.99 -18.78
CA GLN A 72 -4.63 6.68 -20.18
C GLN A 72 -3.16 6.33 -20.39
N THR A 73 -2.24 7.20 -19.98
CA THR A 73 -0.80 6.99 -20.20
C THR A 73 -0.16 6.10 -19.13
N GLY A 74 -0.75 5.99 -17.94
CA GLY A 74 -0.13 5.33 -16.79
C GLY A 74 1.05 6.10 -16.19
N LEU A 75 1.34 7.30 -16.69
CA LEU A 75 2.39 8.15 -16.14
C LEU A 75 2.02 8.61 -14.74
N GLU A 76 3.02 8.62 -13.86
CA GLU A 76 2.89 9.18 -12.52
C GLU A 76 2.62 10.69 -12.62
N VAL A 77 1.66 11.18 -11.85
CA VAL A 77 1.32 12.60 -11.78
C VAL A 77 1.77 13.18 -10.44
N THR A 78 1.90 14.50 -10.38
CA THR A 78 2.41 15.17 -9.18
C THR A 78 1.60 14.84 -7.93
N SER A 79 2.32 14.52 -6.85
CA SER A 79 1.78 14.14 -5.56
C SER A 79 0.94 15.22 -4.88
N VAL A 80 0.90 16.47 -5.37
CA VAL A 80 0.03 17.52 -4.82
C VAL A 80 -1.46 17.23 -5.00
N TYR A 81 -1.83 16.38 -5.97
CA TYR A 81 -3.21 15.95 -6.17
C TYR A 81 -3.64 14.79 -5.26
N LEU A 82 -2.69 14.19 -4.53
CA LEU A 82 -2.93 13.21 -3.47
C LEU A 82 -2.80 13.91 -2.12
N ILE A 83 -3.85 13.86 -1.31
CA ILE A 83 -3.93 14.55 -0.03
C ILE A 83 -4.13 13.52 1.08
N GLY A 84 -3.45 13.72 2.21
CA GLY A 84 -3.52 12.86 3.39
C GLY A 84 -2.29 11.98 3.59
N GLU A 85 -2.46 10.86 4.29
CA GLU A 85 -1.41 9.92 4.67
C GLU A 85 -1.01 9.03 3.48
N LYS A 86 0.09 9.39 2.81
CA LYS A 86 0.60 8.70 1.62
C LYS A 86 1.45 7.48 1.92
N PHE A 87 1.85 7.28 3.17
CA PHE A 87 2.70 6.17 3.59
C PHE A 87 1.95 5.32 4.59
N ALA A 88 1.84 4.03 4.34
CA ALA A 88 1.29 3.05 5.27
C ALA A 88 2.41 2.16 5.80
N ASN A 89 2.44 1.93 7.12
CA ASN A 89 3.30 0.92 7.72
C ASN A 89 2.66 -0.47 7.59
N GLY A 90 3.48 -1.51 7.45
CA GLY A 90 3.01 -2.88 7.42
C GLY A 90 2.40 -3.31 8.76
N GLN A 91 1.24 -3.95 8.71
CA GLN A 91 0.52 -4.48 9.88
C GLN A 91 0.19 -5.95 9.65
N LYS A 92 0.34 -6.80 10.67
CA LYS A 92 -0.13 -8.20 10.59
C LYS A 92 -1.62 -8.21 10.90
N LEU A 93 -2.45 -8.60 9.92
CA LEU A 93 -3.90 -8.70 10.07
C LEU A 93 -4.39 -10.00 9.45
N GLU A 94 -5.56 -10.46 9.89
CA GLU A 94 -6.26 -11.60 9.31
C GLU A 94 -7.24 -11.14 8.23
N ASP A 95 -7.33 -11.91 7.15
CA ASP A 95 -8.39 -11.74 6.14
C ASP A 95 -9.73 -12.31 6.63
N THR A 96 -10.78 -12.18 5.80
CA THR A 96 -12.12 -12.70 6.11
C THR A 96 -12.20 -14.22 6.24
N SER A 97 -11.16 -14.93 5.82
CA SER A 97 -11.03 -16.39 5.91
C SER A 97 -10.12 -16.82 7.08
N GLY A 98 -9.63 -15.87 7.88
CA GLY A 98 -8.73 -16.12 9.01
C GLY A 98 -7.25 -16.28 8.65
N ASN A 99 -6.85 -16.02 7.39
CA ASN A 99 -5.43 -16.10 7.01
C ASN A 99 -4.71 -14.82 7.42
N LYS A 100 -3.61 -14.96 8.16
CA LYS A 100 -2.78 -13.83 8.58
C LYS A 100 -1.76 -13.47 7.49
N ASP A 101 -1.73 -12.20 7.12
CA ASP A 101 -0.79 -11.63 6.13
C ASP A 101 -0.28 -10.26 6.60
N ILE A 102 0.66 -9.66 5.85
CA ILE A 102 1.09 -8.26 6.05
C ILE A 102 0.21 -7.35 5.19
N TRP A 103 -0.40 -6.35 5.81
CA TRP A 103 -1.37 -5.44 5.20
C TRP A 103 -0.92 -3.99 5.34
N PHE A 104 -1.32 -3.20 4.34
CA PHE A 104 -1.23 -1.76 4.32
C PHE A 104 -2.64 -1.20 4.11
N VAL A 105 -3.08 -0.37 5.05
CA VAL A 105 -4.45 0.18 5.05
C VAL A 105 -4.36 1.69 4.99
N TYR A 106 -4.90 2.27 3.92
CA TYR A 106 -4.93 3.71 3.74
C TYR A 106 -6.27 4.26 4.23
N LYS A 107 -6.26 4.83 5.43
CA LYS A 107 -7.47 5.38 6.06
C LYS A 107 -7.71 6.84 5.72
N ASP A 108 -6.65 7.57 5.38
CA ASP A 108 -6.70 9.00 5.12
C ASP A 108 -6.09 9.35 3.75
N LEU A 109 -6.74 8.92 2.67
CA LEU A 109 -6.38 9.34 1.31
C LEU A 109 -7.54 10.06 0.63
N SER A 110 -7.22 11.15 -0.04
CA SER A 110 -8.14 11.92 -0.88
C SER A 110 -7.45 12.25 -2.20
N ALA A 111 -8.13 12.02 -3.32
CA ALA A 111 -7.65 12.39 -4.65
C ALA A 111 -8.81 12.72 -5.60
N GLY A 112 -8.47 13.33 -6.74
CA GLY A 112 -9.39 13.43 -7.89
C GLY A 112 -9.55 12.09 -8.63
N GLN A 113 -9.93 12.15 -9.90
CA GLN A 113 -10.03 10.96 -10.75
C GLN A 113 -8.65 10.55 -11.27
N TYR A 114 -8.01 9.61 -10.56
CA TYR A 114 -6.70 9.04 -10.92
C TYR A 114 -6.63 7.56 -10.54
N LYS A 115 -5.63 6.85 -11.06
CA LYS A 115 -5.23 5.52 -10.56
C LYS A 115 -4.28 5.68 -9.37
N LEU A 116 -4.39 4.80 -8.37
CA LEU A 116 -3.36 4.69 -7.32
C LEU A 116 -2.24 3.76 -7.78
N GLY A 117 -1.00 4.23 -7.62
CA GLY A 117 0.21 3.40 -7.71
C GLY A 117 0.77 3.15 -6.31
N PHE A 118 1.40 2.00 -6.12
CA PHE A 118 1.97 1.61 -4.82
C PHE A 118 3.42 1.16 -4.94
N TYR A 119 4.28 1.74 -4.11
CA TYR A 119 5.72 1.45 -4.08
C TYR A 119 6.10 0.94 -2.69
N ALA A 120 6.65 -0.27 -2.62
CA ALA A 120 7.06 -0.88 -1.36
C ALA A 120 8.54 -0.63 -1.07
N TYR A 121 8.82 -0.33 0.20
CA TYR A 121 10.16 -0.10 0.72
C TYR A 121 10.38 -1.00 1.93
N LYS A 122 11.61 -1.49 2.09
CA LYS A 122 12.07 -2.19 3.29
C LYS A 122 13.05 -1.29 4.02
N ARG A 123 12.79 -1.00 5.30
CA ARG A 123 13.72 -0.28 6.16
C ARG A 123 14.97 -1.12 6.37
N ALA A 124 16.14 -0.51 6.19
CA ALA A 124 17.40 -1.10 6.59
C ALA A 124 17.49 -1.14 8.12
N ARG A 125 18.07 -2.20 8.69
CA ARG A 125 18.53 -2.17 10.08
C ARG A 125 19.83 -1.38 10.09
N ILE A 126 19.88 -0.32 10.91
CA ILE A 126 21.10 0.42 11.23
C ILE A 126 21.82 -0.33 12.33
#